data_AF-A0A233SAE4-F1
#
_entry.id   AF-A0A233SAE4-F1
#
_cell.length_a   1.000
_cell.length_b   1.000
_cell.length_c   1.000
_cell.angle_alpha   90.00
_cell.angle_beta   90.00
_cell.angle_gamma   90.00
#
_symmetry.space_group_name_H-M   'P 1'
#
loop_
_entity.id
_entity.type
_entity.pdbx_description
1 polymer ?
#
loop_
_entity_poly.entity_id
_entity_poly.type
_entity_poly.pdbx_seq_one_letter_code
_entity_poly.pdbx_strand_id
1 'polypeptide(L)'
;MRTSSGPLLDWLASTGCSRLAIHFDVDTVDAKEATLGLGKVPDGLTGAEVNRIASDLQCAADVVATTVAEFFPRDALHVQQALRGFPLISG
;
A
#
# COMPACT_ATOMS: atom_id res chain seq x y z
N MET A 1 3.79 12.28 -8.24
CA MET A 1 3.04 11.18 -7.59
C MET A 1 1.87 11.67 -6.76
N ARG A 2 2.03 12.62 -5.81
CA ARG A 2 0.92 13.10 -4.97
C ARG A 2 -0.28 13.67 -5.75
N THR A 3 -0.04 14.68 -6.57
CA THR A 3 -1.11 15.34 -7.34
C THR A 3 -1.43 14.68 -8.69
N SER A 4 -0.44 13.99 -9.28
CA SER A 4 -0.56 13.34 -10.58
C SER A 4 0.39 12.15 -10.71
N SER A 5 -0.02 11.17 -11.52
CA SER A 5 0.77 10.01 -11.96
C SER A 5 1.52 10.28 -13.29
N GLY A 6 1.35 11.45 -13.90
CA GLY A 6 1.89 11.79 -15.22
C GLY A 6 3.36 11.38 -15.44
N PRO A 7 4.30 11.79 -14.57
CA PRO A 7 5.71 11.38 -14.72
C PRO A 7 5.94 9.86 -14.70
N LEU A 8 5.11 9.10 -13.97
CA LEU A 8 5.17 7.64 -13.95
C LEU A 8 4.65 7.04 -15.25
N LEU A 9 3.56 7.61 -15.78
CA LEU A 9 2.95 7.17 -17.03
C LEU A 9 3.85 7.48 -18.23
N ASP A 10 4.48 8.66 -18.24
CA ASP A 10 5.45 9.06 -19.26
C ASP A 10 6.66 8.10 -19.25
N TRP A 11 7.16 7.78 -18.06
CA TRP A 11 8.22 6.79 -17.91
C TRP A 11 7.77 5.42 -18.41
N LEU A 12 6.61 4.92 -17.98
CA LEU A 12 6.06 3.64 -18.40
C LEU A 12 5.94 3.55 -19.92
N ALA A 13 5.37 4.58 -20.56
CA ALA A 13 5.25 4.67 -22.01
C ALA A 13 6.61 4.64 -22.70
N SER A 14 7.62 5.34 -22.16
CA SER A 14 8.99 5.34 -22.70
C SER A 14 9.67 3.98 -22.67
N THR A 15 9.25 3.06 -21.79
CA THR A 15 9.80 1.70 -21.72
C THR A 15 9.33 0.79 -22.86
N GLY A 16 8.20 1.11 -23.50
CA GLY A 16 7.56 0.24 -24.49
C GLY A 16 6.95 -1.05 -23.91
N CYS A 17 6.94 -1.21 -22.58
CA CYS A 17 6.35 -2.38 -21.92
C CYS A 17 4.82 -2.36 -22.04
N SER A 18 4.24 -3.49 -22.46
CA SER A 18 2.79 -3.67 -22.53
C SER A 18 2.19 -4.37 -21.30
N ARG A 19 3.04 -4.97 -20.45
CA ARG A 19 2.65 -5.67 -19.23
C ARG A 19 3.37 -5.08 -18.03
N LEU A 20 2.64 -4.94 -16.93
CA LEU A 20 3.11 -4.33 -15.70
C LEU A 20 2.90 -5.27 -14.52
N ALA A 21 3.89 -5.35 -13.63
CA ALA A 21 3.74 -5.94 -12.31
C ALA A 21 3.85 -4.84 -11.26
N ILE A 22 2.91 -4.78 -10.33
CA ILE A 22 2.88 -3.80 -9.23
C ILE A 22 3.39 -4.47 -7.96
N HIS A 23 4.47 -3.94 -7.39
CA HIS A 23 4.91 -4.26 -6.03
C HIS A 23 4.51 -3.12 -5.11
N PHE A 24 3.48 -3.33 -4.31
CA PHE A 24 3.00 -2.36 -3.34
C PHE A 24 3.55 -2.68 -1.95
N ASP A 25 4.54 -1.89 -1.53
CA ASP A 25 4.96 -1.80 -0.14
C ASP A 25 3.99 -0.89 0.62
N VAL A 26 3.34 -1.42 1.65
CA VAL A 26 2.34 -0.65 2.41
C VAL A 26 2.97 0.48 3.23
N ASP A 27 4.28 0.46 3.46
CA ASP A 27 4.97 1.51 4.21
C ASP A 27 5.12 2.82 3.42
N THR A 28 4.78 2.79 2.12
CA THR A 28 4.67 3.99 1.27
C THR A 28 3.44 4.85 1.61
N VAL A 29 2.46 4.28 2.32
CA VAL A 29 1.31 5.03 2.85
C VAL A 29 1.74 5.88 4.03
N ASP A 30 1.24 7.12 4.08
CA ASP A 30 1.55 8.06 5.16
C ASP A 30 1.15 7.46 6.52
N ALA A 31 2.12 7.33 7.42
CA ALA A 31 1.89 6.82 8.76
C ALA A 31 0.96 7.71 9.60
N LYS A 32 0.72 8.97 9.18
CA LYS A 32 -0.31 9.85 9.77
C LYS A 32 -1.73 9.44 9.38
N GLU A 33 -1.93 8.80 8.23
CA GLU A 33 -3.23 8.25 7.82
C GLU A 33 -3.40 6.82 8.35
N ALA A 34 -2.40 5.96 8.15
CA ALA A 34 -2.42 4.58 8.65
C ALA A 34 -1.00 4.05 8.89
N THR A 35 -0.74 3.48 10.07
CA THR A 35 0.53 2.76 10.34
C THR A 35 0.42 1.32 9.85
N LEU A 36 0.80 1.07 8.59
CA LEU A 36 0.68 -0.25 7.95
C LEU A 36 1.97 -1.07 8.01
N GLY A 37 3.12 -0.43 7.86
CA GLY A 37 4.44 -1.06 7.86
C GLY A 37 5.05 -1.24 9.25
N LEU A 38 6.26 -1.80 9.30
CA LEU A 38 7.02 -1.90 10.56
C LEU A 38 7.40 -0.50 11.08
N GLY A 39 7.86 0.37 10.18
CA GLY A 39 8.22 1.76 10.43
C GLY A 39 6.99 2.68 10.45
N LYS A 40 7.11 3.79 11.19
CA LYS A 40 6.15 4.90 11.17
C LYS A 40 6.76 6.05 10.40
N VAL A 41 6.63 6.03 9.07
CA VAL A 41 7.20 7.05 8.19
C VAL A 41 6.11 8.07 7.85
N PRO A 42 6.18 9.31 8.38
CA PRO A 42 5.22 10.34 8.06
C PRO A 42 5.44 10.90 6.65
N ASP A 43 4.45 11.63 6.15
CA ASP A 43 4.53 12.32 4.88
C ASP A 43 4.71 11.35 3.70
N GLY A 44 4.08 10.18 3.77
CA GLY A 44 3.93 9.24 2.66
C GLY A 44 2.85 9.65 1.66
N LEU A 45 2.41 8.71 0.82
CA LEU A 45 1.23 8.86 -0.01
C LEU A 45 -0.02 8.59 0.82
N THR A 46 -1.12 9.26 0.50
CA THR A 46 -2.42 8.86 1.05
C THR A 46 -2.93 7.58 0.40
N GLY A 47 -3.83 6.87 1.08
CA GLY A 47 -4.50 5.70 0.49
C GLY A 47 -5.24 6.05 -0.81
N ALA A 48 -5.83 7.26 -0.88
CA ALA A 48 -6.47 7.76 -2.09
C ALA A 48 -5.47 7.98 -3.24
N GLU A 49 -4.29 8.52 -2.96
CA GLU A 49 -3.23 8.72 -3.96
C GLU A 49 -2.67 7.39 -4.46
N VAL A 50 -2.44 6.40 -3.58
CA VAL A 50 -2.02 5.05 -3.96
C VAL A 50 -3.05 4.41 -4.90
N ASN A 51 -4.34 4.47 -4.54
CA ASN A 51 -5.42 3.93 -5.37
C ASN A 51 -5.49 4.63 -6.74
N ARG A 52 -5.32 5.95 -6.79
CA ARG A 52 -5.27 6.70 -8.05
C ARG A 52 -4.11 6.23 -8.92
N ILE A 53 -2.91 6.11 -8.36
CA ILE A 53 -1.72 5.65 -9.09
C ILE A 53 -1.93 4.25 -9.66
N ALA A 54 -2.45 3.31 -8.85
CA ALA A 54 -2.72 1.95 -9.30
C ALA A 54 -3.76 1.92 -10.44
N SER A 55 -4.82 2.72 -10.33
CA SER A 55 -5.84 2.85 -11.39
C SER A 55 -5.28 3.46 -12.67
N ASP A 56 -4.46 4.52 -12.57
CA ASP A 56 -3.83 5.16 -13.72
C ASP A 56 -2.91 4.19 -14.46
N LEU A 57 -2.14 3.38 -13.72
CA LEU A 57 -1.28 2.33 -14.25
C LEU A 57 -2.06 1.23 -14.97
N GLN A 58 -3.18 0.78 -14.38
CA GLN A 58 -4.05 -0.22 -14.99
C GLN A 58 -4.68 0.26 -16.30
N CYS A 59 -4.98 1.56 -16.42
CA CYS A 59 -5.45 2.15 -17.67
C CYS A 59 -4.36 2.21 -18.75
N ALA A 60 -3.08 2.28 -18.36
CA ALA A 60 -1.96 2.49 -19.27
C ALA A 60 -1.29 1.19 -19.77
N ALA A 61 -1.32 0.11 -18.99
CA ALA A 61 -0.73 -1.18 -19.35
C ALA A 61 -1.50 -2.36 -18.72
N ASP A 62 -1.30 -3.56 -19.27
CA ASP A 62 -1.89 -4.79 -18.74
C ASP A 62 -1.21 -5.16 -17.41
N VAL A 63 -1.89 -4.93 -16.30
CA VAL A 63 -1.38 -5.30 -14.97
C VAL A 63 -1.55 -6.81 -14.78
N VAL A 64 -0.45 -7.54 -14.92
CA VAL A 64 -0.43 -9.02 -14.88
C VAL A 64 -0.14 -9.58 -13.49
N ALA A 65 0.34 -8.75 -12.56
CA ALA A 65 0.61 -9.16 -11.19
C ALA A 65 0.55 -7.97 -10.23
N THR A 66 0.06 -8.22 -9.02
CA THR A 66 0.11 -7.28 -7.89
C THR A 66 0.55 -8.03 -6.65
N THR A 67 1.56 -7.52 -5.95
CA THR A 67 1.97 -8.01 -4.64
C THR A 67 1.78 -6.92 -3.59
N VAL A 68 1.34 -7.30 -2.40
CA VAL A 68 1.29 -6.42 -1.22
C VAL A 68 2.31 -6.93 -0.20
N ALA A 69 3.22 -6.06 0.22
CA ALA A 69 4.35 -6.41 1.07
C ALA A 69 4.41 -5.55 2.34
N GLU A 70 5.27 -5.98 3.27
CA GLU A 70 5.64 -5.29 4.52
C GLU A 70 4.52 -4.94 5.50
N PHE A 71 3.31 -5.46 5.30
CA PHE A 71 2.22 -5.28 6.25
C PHE A 71 2.56 -5.89 7.61
N PHE A 72 2.56 -5.05 8.63
CA PHE A 72 2.79 -5.43 10.01
C PHE A 72 1.54 -5.10 10.85
N PRO A 73 0.70 -6.10 11.22
CA PRO A 73 -0.60 -5.89 11.84
C PRO A 73 -0.50 -5.53 13.34
N ARG A 74 0.25 -4.49 13.67
CA ARG A 74 0.61 -4.09 15.03
C ARG A 74 -0.62 -3.95 15.93
N ASP A 75 -1.64 -3.26 15.46
CA ASP A 75 -2.84 -3.00 16.25
C ASP A 75 -3.66 -4.28 16.49
N ALA A 76 -3.77 -5.15 15.48
CA ALA A 76 -4.42 -6.45 15.66
C ALA A 76 -3.64 -7.33 16.65
N LEU A 77 -2.31 -7.32 16.58
CA LEU A 77 -1.45 -8.03 17.54
C LEU A 77 -1.60 -7.46 18.96
N HIS A 78 -1.67 -6.13 19.11
CA HIS A 78 -1.89 -5.50 20.42
C HIS A 78 -3.28 -5.83 20.98
N VAL A 79 -4.34 -5.78 20.16
CA VAL A 79 -5.68 -6.18 20.58
C VAL A 79 -5.70 -7.65 20.98
N GLN A 80 -5.09 -8.53 20.18
CA GLN A 80 -4.98 -9.95 20.51
C GLN A 80 -4.29 -10.14 21.86
N GLN A 81 -3.18 -9.44 22.12
CA GLN A 81 -2.45 -9.52 23.38
C GLN A 81 -3.25 -8.97 24.56
N ALA A 82 -3.91 -7.82 24.39
CA ALA A 82 -4.71 -7.18 25.43
C ALA A 82 -5.89 -8.06 25.86
N LEU A 83 -6.49 -8.79 24.91
CA LEU A 83 -7.62 -9.68 25.19
C LEU A 83 -7.20 -11.07 25.69
N ARG A 84 -5.89 -11.36 25.83
CA ARG A 84 -5.45 -12.66 26.40
C ARG A 84 -5.93 -12.79 27.83
N GLY A 85 -6.77 -13.79 28.09
CA GLY A 85 -7.32 -14.07 29.42
C GLY A 85 -8.51 -13.21 29.82
N PHE A 86 -9.08 -12.43 28.88
CA PHE A 86 -10.33 -11.71 29.15
C PHE A 86 -11.49 -12.69 29.40
N PRO A 87 -12.39 -12.41 30.35
CA PRO A 87 -13.59 -13.22 30.56
C PRO A 87 -14.39 -13.35 29.26
N LEU A 88 -14.94 -14.55 29.01
CA LEU A 88 -15.75 -14.88 27.81
C LEU A 88 -14.99 -14.85 26.47
N ILE A 89 -13.71 -14.49 26.46
CA ILE A 89 -12.81 -14.69 25.32
C ILE A 89 -11.94 -15.91 25.68
N SER A 90 -12.58 -17.08 25.58
CA SER A 90 -11.97 -18.37 25.92
C SER A 90 -11.57 -19.11 24.64
N GLY A 91 -10.26 -19.16 24.41
CA GLY A 91 -9.56 -20.08 23.52
C GLY A 91 -8.27 -20.49 24.21
#